data_AF-A0AB73KNL0-F1
#
_entry.id   AF-A0AB73KNL0-F1
#
_cell.length_a   1.000
_cell.length_b   1.000
_cell.length_c   1.000
_cell.angle_alpha   90.00
_cell.angle_beta   90.00
_cell.angle_gamma   90.00
#
_symmetry.space_group_name_H-M   'P 1'
#
loop_
_entity.id
_entity.type
_entity.pdbx_description
1 polymer ?
#
loop_
_entity_poly.entity_id
_entity_poly.type
_entity_poly.pdbx_seq_one_letter_code
_entity_poly.pdbx_strand_id
1 'polypeptide(L)'
;MSVTGERDTGQGCLTVAIRMPVRIFALVVILPVRMAWDALAALGRGLGAGLGWLWRRVVVEPLSAVARGTGRALRWLGGALALLGRVLIAVPLVWLWTAVLVPAGRGTATTARWLVRTLVVVPLGALYRYVLTPFGQGVTWSLRAAGSGLAALVRLLGTGVVLLVTHLLVRPLRLLHTAVLAPAARALAAALAATGHGTGAAVRWLLRVLVVVPLVLLYRYVLTPAGHAARWSVRALGTAAGRLLRYLVAVPAVALYRYVLTPLGHAAVRTARASGTAAVWLGRVLFVVPVVAFHRYVLTPLGRAAAWSVRALGTALTWSAEAVGTAVGWLLRYLLVVPVVALYRYVLAPVGREIAAALGHAWRVAGYISRAVGRGLKWLARTLIGDPARWVWHTVVVPAADAVRAVGRWTRREVLAPVGRAVGEARQIVQDALRTVRVTVREARADARRMLFGAPKSAPRLPEQSAAPVPDLVKRAPEFGKRVPPGHR
;
A
#
# COMPACT_ATOMS: atom_id res chain seq x y z
N MET A 1 29.74 11.60 -97.87
CA MET A 1 29.11 10.66 -96.93
C MET A 1 28.04 11.45 -96.17
N SER A 2 26.78 11.40 -96.60
CA SER A 2 25.78 10.33 -96.35
C SER A 2 25.07 10.55 -95.00
N VAL A 3 23.75 10.46 -94.81
CA VAL A 3 22.64 9.89 -95.60
C VAL A 3 21.34 10.27 -94.85
N THR A 4 20.26 10.56 -95.61
CA THR A 4 18.78 10.44 -95.36
C THR A 4 18.21 10.70 -93.95
N GLY A 5 17.04 11.30 -93.73
CA GLY A 5 15.80 11.42 -94.49
C GLY A 5 14.75 11.92 -93.46
N GLU A 6 13.79 12.80 -93.79
CA GLU A 6 12.60 12.55 -94.60
C GLU A 6 11.33 12.50 -93.71
N ARG A 7 10.35 13.38 -94.05
CA ARG A 7 8.90 13.36 -93.70
C ARG A 7 8.47 13.52 -92.22
N ASP A 8 7.92 14.70 -91.88
CA ASP A 8 6.57 14.83 -91.25
C ASP A 8 6.20 16.31 -90.94
N THR A 9 6.00 17.12 -91.97
CA THR A 9 5.40 18.47 -91.86
C THR A 9 3.94 18.50 -92.35
N GLY A 10 3.27 17.34 -92.37
CA GLY A 10 1.95 17.13 -92.97
C GLY A 10 0.76 16.84 -92.02
N GLN A 11 0.91 16.94 -90.69
CA GLN A 11 -0.17 16.60 -89.73
C GLN A 11 -0.76 17.79 -88.94
N GLY A 12 -0.31 19.02 -89.19
CA GLY A 12 -0.76 20.22 -88.46
C GLY A 12 -1.99 20.94 -89.03
N CYS A 13 -2.10 21.09 -90.36
CA CYS A 13 -3.13 21.96 -90.96
C CYS A 13 -4.44 21.24 -91.31
N LEU A 14 -4.41 19.97 -91.74
CA LEU A 14 -5.64 19.23 -92.08
C LEU A 14 -6.47 18.90 -90.82
N THR A 15 -5.79 18.55 -89.74
CA THR A 15 -6.40 18.21 -88.44
C THR A 15 -7.06 19.44 -87.79
N VAL A 16 -6.49 20.63 -87.99
CA VAL A 16 -7.06 21.90 -87.53
C VAL A 16 -8.21 22.35 -88.43
N ALA A 17 -8.09 22.25 -89.75
CA ALA A 17 -9.15 22.59 -90.69
C ALA A 17 -10.41 21.72 -90.53
N ILE A 18 -10.25 20.44 -90.15
CA ILE A 18 -11.39 19.54 -89.87
C ILE A 18 -11.95 19.74 -88.46
N ARG A 19 -11.11 20.01 -87.43
CA ARG A 19 -11.61 20.21 -86.05
C ARG A 19 -12.24 21.56 -85.78
N MET A 20 -11.85 22.61 -86.50
CA MET A 20 -12.39 23.96 -86.28
C MET A 20 -13.90 24.03 -86.54
N PRO A 21 -14.45 23.52 -87.67
CA PRO A 21 -15.90 23.52 -87.89
C PRO A 21 -16.64 22.59 -86.93
N VAL A 22 -16.08 21.42 -86.60
CA VAL A 22 -16.69 20.50 -85.63
C VAL A 22 -16.78 21.12 -84.23
N ARG A 23 -15.77 21.86 -83.78
CA ARG A 23 -15.82 22.59 -82.50
C ARG A 23 -16.80 23.76 -82.52
N ILE A 24 -16.95 24.44 -83.66
CA ILE A 24 -17.94 25.51 -83.82
C ILE A 24 -19.36 24.93 -83.77
N PHE A 25 -19.64 23.83 -84.48
CA PHE A 25 -20.93 23.14 -84.40
C PHE A 25 -21.21 22.58 -83.00
N ALA A 26 -20.20 22.01 -82.34
CA ALA A 26 -20.33 21.57 -80.96
C ALA A 26 -20.67 22.74 -80.01
N LEU A 27 -20.02 23.89 -80.15
CA LEU A 27 -20.33 25.06 -79.32
C LEU A 27 -21.69 25.68 -79.66
N VAL A 28 -22.05 25.80 -80.93
CA VAL A 28 -23.30 26.43 -81.36
C VAL A 28 -24.52 25.54 -81.10
N VAL A 29 -24.38 24.21 -81.12
CA VAL A 29 -25.52 23.29 -80.92
C VAL A 29 -25.49 22.66 -79.54
N ILE A 30 -24.36 22.10 -79.10
CA ILE A 30 -24.30 21.33 -77.84
C ILE A 30 -24.34 22.27 -76.63
N LEU A 31 -23.69 23.44 -76.69
CA LEU A 31 -23.69 24.36 -75.55
C LEU A 31 -25.09 24.91 -75.20
N PRO A 32 -25.91 25.40 -76.16
CA PRO A 32 -27.26 25.85 -75.83
C PRO A 32 -28.20 24.70 -75.45
N VAL A 33 -28.08 23.53 -76.07
CA VAL A 33 -28.84 22.33 -75.66
C VAL A 33 -28.48 21.92 -74.22
N ARG A 34 -27.20 22.01 -73.85
CA ARG A 34 -26.73 21.69 -72.50
C ARG A 34 -27.18 22.73 -71.48
N MET A 35 -27.17 24.01 -71.82
CA MET A 35 -27.74 25.07 -70.97
C MET A 35 -29.25 24.92 -70.80
N ALA A 36 -29.98 24.55 -71.87
CA ALA A 36 -31.41 24.25 -71.79
C ALA A 36 -31.67 23.04 -70.88
N TRP A 37 -30.84 22.00 -70.97
CA TRP A 37 -30.93 20.83 -70.09
C TRP A 37 -30.61 21.15 -68.64
N ASP A 38 -29.57 21.95 -68.38
CA ASP A 38 -29.21 22.36 -67.02
C ASP A 38 -30.27 23.28 -66.41
N ALA A 39 -30.93 24.13 -67.22
CA ALA A 39 -32.06 24.95 -66.80
C ALA A 39 -33.31 24.10 -66.47
N LEU A 40 -33.64 23.11 -67.32
CA LEU A 40 -34.73 22.17 -67.06
C LEU A 40 -34.48 21.31 -65.82
N ALA A 41 -33.25 20.83 -65.63
CA ALA A 41 -32.86 20.07 -64.44
C ALA A 41 -32.90 20.95 -63.18
N ALA A 42 -32.55 22.24 -63.27
CA ALA A 42 -32.68 23.18 -62.17
C ALA A 42 -34.16 23.44 -61.81
N LEU A 43 -35.03 23.63 -62.81
CA LEU A 43 -36.48 23.77 -62.62
C LEU A 43 -37.10 22.50 -62.01
N GLY A 44 -36.73 21.33 -62.51
CA GLY A 44 -37.19 20.05 -61.97
C GLY A 44 -36.76 19.83 -60.50
N ARG A 45 -35.51 20.20 -60.15
CA ARG A 45 -35.04 20.16 -58.76
C ARG A 45 -35.74 21.18 -57.87
N GLY A 46 -36.00 22.39 -58.37
CA GLY A 46 -36.76 23.41 -57.66
C GLY A 46 -38.19 22.97 -57.36
N LEU A 47 -38.86 22.37 -58.34
CA LEU A 47 -40.21 21.81 -58.17
C LEU A 47 -40.23 20.60 -57.23
N GLY A 48 -39.26 19.69 -57.35
CA GLY A 48 -39.12 18.54 -56.44
C GLY A 48 -38.85 18.97 -54.99
N ALA A 49 -38.03 20.02 -54.79
CA ALA A 49 -37.78 20.59 -53.47
C ALA A 49 -39.02 21.30 -52.91
N GLY A 50 -39.72 22.08 -53.73
CA GLY A 50 -40.96 22.77 -53.35
C GLY A 50 -42.08 21.80 -52.99
N LEU A 51 -42.28 20.76 -53.80
CA LEU A 51 -43.27 19.72 -53.55
C LEU A 51 -42.90 18.87 -52.33
N GLY A 52 -41.61 18.56 -52.16
CA GLY A 52 -41.11 17.86 -50.97
C GLY A 52 -41.22 18.70 -49.69
N TRP A 53 -41.10 20.02 -49.79
CA TRP A 53 -41.35 20.94 -48.67
C TRP A 53 -42.85 20.99 -48.32
N LEU A 54 -43.71 21.15 -49.33
CA LEU A 54 -45.17 21.17 -49.16
C LEU A 54 -45.67 19.85 -48.57
N TRP A 55 -45.21 18.71 -49.08
CA TRP A 55 -45.54 17.38 -48.58
C TRP A 55 -45.13 17.21 -47.10
N ARG A 56 -43.91 17.63 -46.74
CA ARG A 56 -43.47 17.58 -45.35
C ARG A 56 -44.32 18.45 -44.43
N ARG A 57 -44.64 19.67 -44.86
CA ARG A 57 -45.35 20.65 -44.03
C ARG A 57 -46.83 20.35 -43.90
N VAL A 58 -47.48 19.95 -44.99
CA VAL A 58 -48.94 19.76 -45.05
C VAL A 58 -49.36 18.34 -44.65
N VAL A 59 -48.54 17.32 -44.91
CA VAL A 59 -48.93 15.93 -44.66
C VAL A 59 -48.15 15.33 -43.50
N VAL A 60 -46.82 15.41 -43.53
CA VAL A 60 -45.97 14.70 -42.56
C VAL A 60 -46.04 15.34 -41.17
N GLU A 61 -45.99 16.67 -41.07
CA GLU A 61 -46.06 17.36 -39.78
C GLU A 61 -47.38 17.13 -39.01
N PRO A 62 -48.58 17.33 -39.58
CA PRO A 62 -49.83 17.09 -38.85
C PRO A 62 -50.00 15.61 -38.52
N LEU A 63 -49.65 14.70 -39.43
CA LEU A 63 -49.73 13.26 -39.16
C LEU A 63 -48.78 12.84 -38.03
N SER A 64 -47.57 13.42 -37.98
CA SER A 64 -46.62 13.19 -36.89
C SER A 64 -47.08 13.80 -35.57
N ALA A 65 -47.82 14.91 -35.60
CA ALA A 65 -48.39 15.52 -34.40
C ALA A 65 -49.52 14.66 -33.82
N VAL A 66 -50.37 14.12 -34.69
CA VAL A 66 -51.42 13.17 -34.31
C VAL A 66 -50.81 11.88 -33.77
N ALA A 67 -49.80 11.31 -34.44
CA ALA A 67 -49.10 10.11 -33.97
C ALA A 67 -48.40 10.33 -32.60
N ARG A 68 -47.86 11.53 -32.36
CA ARG A 68 -47.28 11.90 -31.06
C ARG A 68 -48.35 12.14 -30.00
N GLY A 69 -49.55 12.54 -30.38
CA GLY A 69 -50.72 12.68 -29.51
C GLY A 69 -51.23 11.30 -29.07
N THR A 70 -51.48 10.40 -30.02
CA THR A 70 -51.93 9.04 -29.74
C THR A 70 -50.90 8.24 -28.94
N GLY A 71 -49.61 8.37 -29.25
CA GLY A 71 -48.55 7.75 -28.46
C GLY A 71 -48.42 8.32 -27.04
N ARG A 72 -48.85 9.57 -26.77
CA ARG A 72 -48.94 10.10 -25.40
C ARG A 72 -50.17 9.58 -24.67
N ALA A 73 -51.31 9.49 -25.33
CA ALA A 73 -52.54 8.92 -24.75
C ALA A 73 -52.35 7.44 -24.41
N LEU A 74 -51.72 6.65 -25.29
CA LEU A 74 -51.46 5.23 -25.06
C LEU A 74 -50.49 5.00 -23.90
N ARG A 75 -49.48 5.86 -23.73
CA ARG A 75 -48.56 5.82 -22.59
C ARG A 75 -49.24 6.21 -21.29
N TRP A 76 -50.15 7.17 -21.31
CA TRP A 76 -50.98 7.51 -20.16
C TRP A 76 -51.90 6.36 -19.75
N LEU A 77 -52.57 5.73 -20.72
CA LEU A 77 -53.40 4.54 -20.47
C LEU A 77 -52.58 3.37 -19.95
N GLY A 78 -51.40 3.10 -20.54
CA GLY A 78 -50.48 2.08 -20.04
C GLY A 78 -49.97 2.39 -18.64
N GLY A 79 -49.69 3.67 -18.33
CA GLY A 79 -49.32 4.12 -16.98
C GLY A 79 -50.44 3.94 -15.97
N ALA A 80 -51.69 4.26 -16.34
CA ALA A 80 -52.87 4.06 -15.52
C ALA A 80 -53.14 2.57 -15.27
N LEU A 81 -53.03 1.73 -16.30
CA LEU A 81 -53.20 0.29 -16.18
C LEU A 81 -52.09 -0.35 -15.34
N ALA A 82 -50.85 0.14 -15.46
CA ALA A 82 -49.72 -0.31 -14.65
C ALA A 82 -49.85 0.13 -13.17
N LEU A 83 -50.39 1.32 -12.91
CA LEU A 83 -50.73 1.77 -11.55
C LEU A 83 -51.86 0.90 -10.98
N LEU A 84 -52.89 0.60 -11.77
CA LEU A 84 -53.99 -0.27 -11.35
C LEU A 84 -53.49 -1.68 -11.03
N GLY A 85 -52.65 -2.27 -11.89
CA GLY A 85 -52.03 -3.57 -11.64
C GLY A 85 -51.09 -3.56 -10.43
N ARG A 86 -50.34 -2.47 -10.22
CA ARG A 86 -49.46 -2.33 -9.06
C ARG A 86 -50.26 -2.22 -7.76
N VAL A 87 -51.32 -1.42 -7.74
CA VAL A 87 -52.16 -1.26 -6.53
C VAL A 87 -53.00 -2.50 -6.27
N LEU A 88 -53.55 -3.13 -7.31
CA LEU A 88 -54.46 -4.27 -7.15
C LEU A 88 -53.73 -5.60 -6.89
N ILE A 89 -52.51 -5.79 -7.42
CA ILE A 89 -51.79 -7.06 -7.31
C ILE A 89 -50.53 -6.90 -6.46
N ALA A 90 -49.69 -5.91 -6.77
CA ALA A 90 -48.38 -5.80 -6.10
C ALA A 90 -48.50 -5.33 -4.66
N VAL A 91 -49.38 -4.37 -4.35
CA VAL A 91 -49.58 -3.90 -2.97
C VAL A 91 -50.10 -4.99 -2.04
N PRO A 92 -51.18 -5.75 -2.36
CA PRO A 92 -51.63 -6.82 -1.48
C PRO A 92 -50.63 -7.97 -1.40
N LEU A 93 -49.90 -8.29 -2.48
CA LEU A 93 -48.88 -9.33 -2.45
C LEU A 93 -47.66 -8.91 -1.60
N VAL A 94 -47.23 -7.66 -1.68
CA VAL A 94 -46.17 -7.10 -0.82
C VAL A 94 -46.63 -7.02 0.62
N TRP A 95 -47.89 -6.66 0.87
CA TRP A 95 -48.46 -6.68 2.21
C TRP A 95 -48.50 -8.10 2.76
N LEU A 96 -48.94 -9.11 1.98
CA LEU A 96 -48.93 -10.51 2.38
C LEU A 96 -47.50 -11.01 2.67
N TRP A 97 -46.53 -10.65 1.84
CA TRP A 97 -45.12 -10.96 2.07
C TRP A 97 -44.59 -10.34 3.36
N THR A 98 -44.84 -9.04 3.57
CA THR A 98 -44.29 -8.29 4.72
C THR A 98 -45.03 -8.52 6.03
N ALA A 99 -46.34 -8.71 6.00
CA ALA A 99 -47.19 -8.90 7.17
C ALA A 99 -47.28 -10.38 7.60
N VAL A 100 -47.09 -11.34 6.70
CA VAL A 100 -47.24 -12.78 7.01
C VAL A 100 -45.93 -13.54 6.86
N LEU A 101 -45.30 -13.53 5.68
CA LEU A 101 -44.10 -14.34 5.45
C LEU A 101 -42.87 -13.86 6.22
N VAL A 102 -42.67 -12.54 6.31
CA VAL A 102 -41.52 -11.96 7.02
C VAL A 102 -41.59 -12.21 8.54
N PRO A 103 -42.70 -11.97 9.25
CA PRO A 103 -42.78 -12.31 10.67
C PRO A 103 -42.76 -13.82 10.93
N ALA A 104 -43.36 -14.64 10.05
CA ALA A 104 -43.25 -16.10 10.15
C ALA A 104 -41.80 -16.58 9.98
N GLY A 105 -41.07 -16.06 8.99
CA GLY A 105 -39.66 -16.37 8.76
C GLY A 105 -38.72 -15.84 9.86
N ARG A 106 -39.02 -14.68 10.45
CA ARG A 106 -38.29 -14.19 11.63
C ARG A 106 -38.59 -15.01 12.87
N GLY A 107 -39.81 -15.49 13.05
CA GLY A 107 -40.19 -16.38 14.15
C GLY A 107 -39.44 -17.71 14.12
N THR A 108 -39.33 -18.34 12.94
CA THR A 108 -38.58 -19.60 12.78
C THR A 108 -37.07 -19.41 12.83
N ALA A 109 -36.55 -18.31 12.29
CA ALA A 109 -35.11 -18.02 12.37
C ALA A 109 -34.66 -17.65 13.79
N THR A 110 -35.51 -16.99 14.58
CA THR A 110 -35.19 -16.64 15.98
C THR A 110 -35.25 -17.87 16.89
N THR A 111 -36.23 -18.75 16.72
CA THR A 111 -36.26 -20.04 17.45
C THR A 111 -35.09 -20.93 17.06
N ALA A 112 -34.77 -21.06 15.76
CA ALA A 112 -33.58 -21.81 15.33
C ALA A 112 -32.28 -21.21 15.89
N ARG A 113 -32.13 -19.88 15.85
CA ARG A 113 -30.95 -19.19 16.42
C ARG A 113 -30.87 -19.33 17.93
N TRP A 114 -32.00 -19.26 18.63
CA TRP A 114 -32.07 -19.49 20.07
C TRP A 114 -31.69 -20.93 20.40
N LEU A 115 -32.20 -21.91 19.64
CA LEU A 115 -31.87 -23.32 19.81
C LEU A 115 -30.38 -23.57 19.61
N VAL A 116 -29.78 -23.08 18.52
CA VAL A 116 -28.35 -23.20 18.26
C VAL A 116 -27.53 -22.51 19.35
N ARG A 117 -27.93 -21.30 19.77
CA ARG A 117 -27.21 -20.56 20.81
C ARG A 117 -27.26 -21.29 22.14
N THR A 118 -28.42 -21.76 22.56
CA THR A 118 -28.61 -22.40 23.86
C THR A 118 -28.04 -23.82 23.89
N LEU A 119 -28.21 -24.59 22.81
CA LEU A 119 -27.84 -26.01 22.76
C LEU A 119 -26.39 -26.24 22.32
N VAL A 120 -25.81 -25.34 21.52
CA VAL A 120 -24.44 -25.50 20.98
C VAL A 120 -23.50 -24.43 21.54
N VAL A 121 -23.85 -23.15 21.43
CA VAL A 121 -22.92 -22.05 21.72
C VAL A 121 -22.68 -21.86 23.22
N VAL A 122 -23.73 -21.94 24.04
CA VAL A 122 -23.62 -21.82 25.50
C VAL A 122 -22.80 -22.98 26.09
N PRO A 123 -23.03 -24.26 25.76
CA PRO A 123 -22.18 -25.34 26.27
C PRO A 123 -20.75 -25.28 25.73
N LEU A 124 -20.52 -24.95 24.45
CA LEU A 124 -19.15 -24.73 23.95
C LEU A 124 -18.46 -23.56 24.66
N GLY A 125 -19.19 -22.46 24.88
CA GLY A 125 -18.67 -21.28 25.57
C GLY A 125 -18.39 -21.53 27.05
N ALA A 126 -19.18 -22.39 27.68
CA ALA A 126 -18.94 -22.88 29.04
C ALA A 126 -17.72 -23.82 29.08
N LEU A 127 -17.60 -24.76 28.13
CA LEU A 127 -16.43 -25.62 28.00
C LEU A 127 -15.15 -24.79 27.80
N TYR A 128 -15.21 -23.76 26.94
CA TYR A 128 -14.11 -22.82 26.76
C TYR A 128 -13.76 -22.07 28.04
N ARG A 129 -14.76 -21.50 28.75
CA ARG A 129 -14.56 -20.71 29.97
C ARG A 129 -14.09 -21.53 31.17
N TYR A 130 -14.65 -22.72 31.37
CA TYR A 130 -14.41 -23.54 32.57
C TYR A 130 -13.29 -24.57 32.38
N VAL A 131 -12.95 -24.96 31.15
CA VAL A 131 -11.90 -25.96 30.90
C VAL A 131 -10.70 -25.33 30.19
N LEU A 132 -10.92 -24.69 29.04
CA LEU A 132 -9.81 -24.20 28.21
C LEU A 132 -9.11 -22.96 28.79
N THR A 133 -9.88 -22.07 29.41
CA THR A 133 -9.35 -20.84 30.02
C THR A 133 -8.47 -21.11 31.25
N PRO A 134 -8.87 -21.93 32.25
CA PRO A 134 -8.00 -22.27 33.36
C PRO A 134 -6.79 -23.11 32.91
N PHE A 135 -6.94 -23.97 31.91
CA PHE A 135 -5.82 -24.73 31.36
C PHE A 135 -4.79 -23.81 30.67
N GLY A 136 -5.26 -22.87 29.85
CA GLY A 136 -4.40 -21.86 29.23
C GLY A 136 -3.75 -20.91 30.24
N GLN A 137 -4.46 -20.52 31.30
CA GLN A 137 -3.89 -19.75 32.39
C GLN A 137 -2.84 -20.55 33.16
N GLY A 138 -3.06 -21.84 33.42
CA GLY A 138 -2.10 -22.74 34.04
C GLY A 138 -0.80 -22.85 33.24
N VAL A 139 -0.90 -23.11 31.93
CA VAL A 139 0.27 -23.19 31.03
C VAL A 139 1.05 -21.88 31.00
N THR A 140 0.36 -20.74 30.90
CA THR A 140 1.04 -19.44 30.88
C THR A 140 1.64 -19.07 32.24
N TRP A 141 1.06 -19.50 33.36
CA TRP A 141 1.66 -19.36 34.68
C TRP A 141 2.94 -20.20 34.81
N SER A 142 2.92 -21.45 34.35
CA SER A 142 4.08 -22.34 34.36
C SER A 142 5.23 -21.80 33.50
N LEU A 143 4.94 -21.31 32.30
CA LEU A 143 5.95 -20.70 31.42
C LEU A 143 6.52 -19.39 31.99
N ARG A 144 5.69 -18.55 32.61
CA ARG A 144 6.15 -17.31 33.27
C ARG A 144 6.95 -17.60 34.53
N ALA A 145 6.58 -18.61 35.31
CA ALA A 145 7.33 -19.04 36.48
C ALA A 145 8.73 -19.53 36.07
N ALA A 146 8.82 -20.40 35.06
CA ALA A 146 10.08 -20.89 34.51
C ALA A 146 10.95 -19.75 33.95
N GLY A 147 10.35 -18.83 33.18
CA GLY A 147 11.06 -17.66 32.65
C GLY A 147 11.56 -16.72 33.75
N SER A 148 10.79 -16.52 34.82
CA SER A 148 11.21 -15.67 35.94
C SER A 148 12.35 -16.29 36.76
N GLY A 149 12.38 -17.62 36.91
CA GLY A 149 13.47 -18.34 37.56
C GLY A 149 14.78 -18.25 36.78
N LEU A 150 14.72 -18.43 35.45
CA LEU A 150 15.89 -18.34 34.58
C LEU A 150 16.43 -16.91 34.53
N ALA A 151 15.55 -15.91 34.47
CA ALA A 151 15.95 -14.49 34.54
C ALA A 151 16.54 -14.09 35.90
N ALA A 152 16.16 -14.76 37.00
CA ALA A 152 16.77 -14.54 38.31
C ALA A 152 18.18 -15.15 38.38
N LEU A 153 18.38 -16.34 37.83
CA LEU A 153 19.69 -16.98 37.72
C LEU A 153 20.69 -16.15 36.90
N VAL A 154 20.27 -15.65 35.74
CA VAL A 154 21.10 -14.75 34.91
C VAL A 154 21.45 -13.47 35.65
N ARG A 155 20.51 -12.90 36.42
CA ARG A 155 20.77 -11.70 37.23
C ARG A 155 21.76 -11.97 38.36
N LEU A 156 21.66 -13.11 39.04
CA LEU A 156 22.60 -13.49 40.11
C LEU A 156 24.02 -13.68 39.56
N LEU A 157 24.16 -14.38 38.43
CA LEU A 157 25.44 -14.54 37.73
C LEU A 157 26.03 -13.18 37.29
N GLY A 158 25.21 -12.32 36.68
CA GLY A 158 25.65 -10.98 36.27
C GLY A 158 26.08 -10.11 37.46
N THR A 159 25.36 -10.17 38.58
CA THR A 159 25.68 -9.40 39.80
C THR A 159 26.98 -9.90 40.44
N GLY A 160 27.21 -11.22 40.43
CA GLY A 160 28.46 -11.82 40.91
C GLY A 160 29.68 -11.38 40.12
N VAL A 161 29.59 -11.37 38.78
CA VAL A 161 30.67 -10.92 37.89
C VAL A 161 30.98 -9.44 38.09
N VAL A 162 29.96 -8.58 38.23
CA VAL A 162 30.16 -7.14 38.48
C VAL A 162 30.81 -6.89 39.83
N LEU A 163 30.42 -7.62 40.87
CA LEU A 163 31.05 -7.52 42.19
C LEU A 163 32.52 -7.97 42.14
N LEU A 164 32.81 -9.05 41.43
CA LEU A 164 34.16 -9.55 41.21
C LEU A 164 35.01 -8.46 40.54
N VAL A 165 34.56 -7.93 39.40
CA VAL A 165 35.27 -6.87 38.66
C VAL A 165 35.44 -5.59 39.51
N THR A 166 34.41 -5.19 40.26
CA THR A 166 34.47 -3.97 41.07
C THR A 166 35.48 -4.09 42.21
N HIS A 167 35.52 -5.24 42.89
CA HIS A 167 36.43 -5.44 44.03
C HIS A 167 37.85 -5.81 43.60
N LEU A 168 38.02 -6.63 42.56
CA LEU A 168 39.34 -7.07 42.09
C LEU A 168 40.03 -6.08 41.14
N LEU A 169 39.30 -5.30 40.35
CA LEU A 169 39.92 -4.34 39.42
C LEU A 169 39.72 -2.89 39.86
N VAL A 170 38.48 -2.48 40.15
CA VAL A 170 38.18 -1.05 40.33
C VAL A 170 38.75 -0.51 41.64
N ARG A 171 38.65 -1.27 42.74
CA ARG A 171 39.22 -0.87 44.04
C ARG A 171 40.74 -0.71 44.03
N PRO A 172 41.55 -1.67 43.55
CA PRO A 172 43.01 -1.51 43.51
C PRO A 172 43.42 -0.41 42.53
N LEU A 173 42.74 -0.27 41.38
CA LEU A 173 43.04 0.79 40.43
C LEU A 173 42.72 2.19 41.01
N ARG A 174 41.64 2.30 41.80
CA ARG A 174 41.29 3.54 42.51
C ARG A 174 42.31 3.88 43.59
N LEU A 175 42.78 2.88 44.34
CA LEU A 175 43.85 3.05 45.32
C LEU A 175 45.15 3.52 44.65
N LEU A 176 45.52 2.92 43.52
CA LEU A 176 46.69 3.33 42.73
C LEU A 176 46.56 4.78 42.23
N HIS A 177 45.38 5.17 41.75
CA HIS A 177 45.11 6.54 41.33
C HIS A 177 45.20 7.54 42.49
N THR A 178 44.61 7.24 43.64
CA THR A 178 44.62 8.17 44.78
C THR A 178 45.95 8.22 45.51
N ALA A 179 46.66 7.10 45.60
CA ALA A 179 47.91 7.00 46.35
C ALA A 179 49.12 7.44 45.53
N VAL A 180 49.09 7.28 44.20
CA VAL A 180 50.27 7.53 43.35
C VAL A 180 50.05 8.71 42.41
N LEU A 181 48.96 8.69 41.63
CA LEU A 181 48.73 9.72 40.60
C LEU A 181 48.33 11.08 41.20
N ALA A 182 47.50 11.09 42.25
CA ALA A 182 47.07 12.35 42.88
C ALA A 182 48.22 13.14 43.56
N PRO A 183 49.13 12.53 44.35
CA PRO A 183 50.27 13.27 44.89
C PRO A 183 51.28 13.66 43.82
N ALA A 184 51.54 12.80 42.83
CA ALA A 184 52.42 13.13 41.71
C ALA A 184 51.90 14.34 40.90
N ALA A 185 50.61 14.40 40.63
CA ALA A 185 49.99 15.54 39.94
C ALA A 185 50.06 16.83 40.77
N ARG A 186 49.91 16.75 42.10
CA ARG A 186 50.06 17.92 42.98
C ARG A 186 51.51 18.42 43.04
N ALA A 187 52.48 17.52 43.09
CA ALA A 187 53.90 17.88 43.04
C ALA A 187 54.25 18.56 41.71
N LEU A 188 53.72 18.04 40.60
CA LEU A 188 53.96 18.58 39.26
C LEU A 188 53.25 19.93 39.03
N ALA A 189 52.04 20.10 39.57
CA ALA A 189 51.33 21.38 39.55
C ALA A 189 52.03 22.45 40.42
N ALA A 190 52.59 22.06 41.58
CA ALA A 190 53.39 22.95 42.41
C ALA A 190 54.69 23.37 41.70
N ALA A 191 55.36 22.43 41.02
CA ALA A 191 56.55 22.72 40.22
C ALA A 191 56.25 23.66 39.03
N LEU A 192 55.09 23.52 38.39
CA LEU A 192 54.64 24.40 37.30
C LEU A 192 54.14 25.76 37.79
N ALA A 193 53.62 25.86 39.01
CA ALA A 193 53.22 27.13 39.61
C ALA A 193 54.44 28.00 39.98
N ALA A 194 55.59 27.37 40.26
CA ALA A 194 56.85 28.07 40.52
C ALA A 194 57.46 28.70 39.25
N THR A 195 57.09 28.22 38.06
CA THR A 195 57.63 28.70 36.78
C THR A 195 56.67 29.67 36.08
N GLY A 196 56.53 30.88 36.65
CA GLY A 196 56.23 32.14 35.92
C GLY A 196 54.92 32.24 35.10
N HIS A 197 54.12 33.28 35.40
CA HIS A 197 52.81 33.62 34.82
C HIS A 197 52.76 34.02 33.31
N GLY A 198 53.34 33.22 32.41
CA GLY A 198 53.22 33.42 30.95
C GLY A 198 52.54 32.27 30.20
N THR A 199 52.61 31.04 30.72
CA THR A 199 52.18 29.81 30.04
C THR A 199 50.79 29.31 30.48
N GLY A 200 50.19 29.97 31.47
CA GLY A 200 49.00 29.50 32.16
C GLY A 200 47.75 29.34 31.30
N ALA A 201 47.62 30.07 30.17
CA ALA A 201 46.48 29.91 29.28
C ALA A 201 46.58 28.64 28.41
N ALA A 202 47.78 28.39 27.85
CA ALA A 202 48.04 27.20 27.04
C ALA A 202 48.01 25.93 27.91
N VAL A 203 48.64 25.96 29.08
CA VAL A 203 48.62 24.85 30.04
C VAL A 203 47.21 24.58 30.55
N ARG A 204 46.40 25.62 30.81
CA ARG A 204 45.00 25.48 31.22
C ARG A 204 44.12 24.94 30.10
N TRP A 205 44.35 25.34 28.85
CA TRP A 205 43.64 24.76 27.70
C TRP A 205 44.02 23.29 27.50
N LEU A 206 45.30 22.95 27.60
CA LEU A 206 45.79 21.58 27.52
C LEU A 206 45.21 20.72 28.66
N LEU A 207 45.21 21.21 29.91
CA LEU A 207 44.58 20.53 31.04
C LEU A 207 43.08 20.34 30.83
N ARG A 208 42.39 21.36 30.30
CA ARG A 208 40.95 21.29 30.09
C ARG A 208 40.60 20.26 29.01
N VAL A 209 41.33 20.25 27.88
CA VAL A 209 41.08 19.33 26.77
C VAL A 209 41.59 17.92 27.05
N LEU A 210 42.77 17.77 27.66
CA LEU A 210 43.42 16.47 27.86
C LEU A 210 42.97 15.77 29.15
N VAL A 211 42.52 16.52 30.16
CA VAL A 211 42.11 15.92 31.45
C VAL A 211 40.63 16.13 31.71
N VAL A 212 40.13 17.37 31.60
CA VAL A 212 38.74 17.66 32.01
C VAL A 212 37.73 17.08 31.02
N VAL A 213 37.94 17.22 29.71
CA VAL A 213 37.03 16.67 28.69
C VAL A 213 36.92 15.13 28.77
N PRO A 214 38.02 14.34 28.84
CA PRO A 214 37.89 12.90 28.98
C PRO A 214 37.31 12.48 30.34
N LEU A 215 37.57 13.22 31.41
CA LEU A 215 37.00 12.93 32.73
C LEU A 215 35.49 13.20 32.77
N VAL A 216 35.02 14.26 32.10
CA VAL A 216 33.59 14.56 31.95
C VAL A 216 32.91 13.53 31.05
N LEU A 217 33.58 13.06 30.00
CA LEU A 217 33.09 11.96 29.16
C LEU A 217 33.01 10.66 29.98
N LEU A 218 34.01 10.35 30.80
CA LEU A 218 33.99 9.20 31.70
C LEU A 218 32.84 9.29 32.71
N TYR A 219 32.61 10.48 33.27
CA TYR A 219 31.50 10.70 34.19
C TYR A 219 30.13 10.49 33.51
N ARG A 220 29.95 11.09 32.33
CA ARG A 220 28.69 11.07 31.58
C ARG A 220 28.38 9.71 30.95
N TYR A 221 29.38 9.03 30.39
CA TYR A 221 29.19 7.77 29.69
C TYR A 221 29.40 6.53 30.57
N VAL A 222 30.11 6.62 31.70
CA VAL A 222 30.40 5.44 32.55
C VAL A 222 29.79 5.57 33.94
N LEU A 223 30.01 6.69 34.66
CA LEU A 223 29.52 6.80 36.03
C LEU A 223 28.00 7.02 36.11
N THR A 224 27.43 7.80 35.19
CA THR A 224 25.99 8.08 35.18
C THR A 224 25.15 6.80 34.93
N PRO A 225 25.47 5.95 33.93
CA PRO A 225 24.76 4.67 33.77
C PRO A 225 25.06 3.69 34.90
N ALA A 226 26.28 3.65 35.45
CA ALA A 226 26.59 2.80 36.61
C ALA A 226 25.80 3.21 37.87
N GLY A 227 25.62 4.51 38.11
CA GLY A 227 24.80 5.03 39.20
C GLY A 227 23.32 4.71 39.04
N HIS A 228 22.79 4.77 37.81
CA HIS A 228 21.44 4.29 37.52
C HIS A 228 21.31 2.78 37.72
N ALA A 229 22.26 1.97 37.25
CA ALA A 229 22.25 0.52 37.46
C ALA A 229 22.23 0.16 38.96
N ALA A 230 23.07 0.82 39.78
CA ALA A 230 23.11 0.60 41.23
C ALA A 230 21.77 0.94 41.90
N ARG A 231 21.13 2.06 41.53
CA ARG A 231 19.83 2.47 42.08
C ARG A 231 18.70 1.51 41.72
N TRP A 232 18.72 0.95 40.52
CA TRP A 232 17.73 -0.05 40.09
C TRP A 232 17.93 -1.40 40.82
N SER A 233 19.17 -1.79 41.10
CA SER A 233 19.47 -3.01 41.87
C SER A 233 18.99 -2.96 43.32
N VAL A 234 19.16 -1.82 44.01
CA VAL A 234 18.68 -1.65 45.40
C VAL A 234 17.15 -1.77 45.47
N ARG A 235 16.44 -1.20 44.49
CA ARG A 235 14.97 -1.31 44.42
C ARG A 235 14.51 -2.73 44.13
N ALA A 236 15.21 -3.46 43.27
CA ALA A 236 14.91 -4.85 42.99
C ALA A 236 15.04 -5.73 44.25
N LEU A 237 16.11 -5.55 45.03
CA LEU A 237 16.31 -6.24 46.30
C LEU A 237 15.23 -5.91 47.34
N GLY A 238 14.83 -4.64 47.45
CA GLY A 238 13.74 -4.23 48.34
C GLY A 238 12.40 -4.89 48.01
N THR A 239 12.06 -5.03 46.73
CA THR A 239 10.81 -5.68 46.32
C THR A 239 10.83 -7.20 46.53
N ALA A 240 12.00 -7.85 46.38
CA ALA A 240 12.16 -9.27 46.65
C ALA A 240 12.04 -9.58 48.15
N ALA A 241 12.72 -8.79 48.99
CA ALA A 241 12.62 -8.90 50.45
C ALA A 241 11.20 -8.65 50.95
N GLY A 242 10.51 -7.65 50.40
CA GLY A 242 9.11 -7.35 50.74
C GLY A 242 8.13 -8.47 50.37
N ARG A 243 8.39 -9.22 49.29
CA ARG A 243 7.58 -10.39 48.93
C ARG A 243 7.85 -11.58 49.85
N LEU A 244 9.11 -11.83 50.18
CA LEU A 244 9.51 -12.88 51.13
C LEU A 244 8.86 -12.66 52.51
N LEU A 245 8.91 -11.43 53.03
CA LEU A 245 8.27 -11.08 54.30
C LEU A 245 6.75 -11.32 54.26
N ARG A 246 6.10 -10.97 53.15
CA ARG A 246 4.65 -11.10 53.00
C ARG A 246 4.19 -12.56 52.95
N TYR A 247 4.91 -13.42 52.23
CA TYR A 247 4.59 -14.86 52.16
C TYR A 247 4.98 -15.62 53.41
N LEU A 248 6.08 -15.25 54.07
CA LEU A 248 6.57 -15.94 55.26
C LEU A 248 5.81 -15.56 56.54
N VAL A 249 5.34 -14.31 56.65
CA VAL A 249 4.72 -13.81 57.89
C VAL A 249 3.23 -13.52 57.72
N ALA A 250 2.83 -12.77 56.69
CA ALA A 250 1.46 -12.29 56.58
C ALA A 250 0.49 -13.40 56.12
N VAL A 251 0.90 -14.27 55.19
CA VAL A 251 0.06 -15.37 54.70
C VAL A 251 -0.27 -16.40 55.81
N PRO A 252 0.69 -16.88 56.63
CA PRO A 252 0.35 -17.79 57.73
C PRO A 252 -0.46 -17.11 58.84
N ALA A 253 -0.20 -15.83 59.14
CA ALA A 253 -0.99 -15.09 60.12
C ALA A 253 -2.46 -14.92 59.69
N VAL A 254 -2.70 -14.63 58.39
CA VAL A 254 -4.05 -14.52 57.84
C VAL A 254 -4.74 -15.89 57.77
N ALA A 255 -4.00 -16.96 57.47
CA ALA A 255 -4.53 -18.32 57.51
C ALA A 255 -4.95 -18.73 58.93
N LEU A 256 -4.15 -18.39 59.95
CA LEU A 256 -4.46 -18.65 61.36
C LEU A 256 -5.75 -17.92 61.79
N TYR A 257 -5.93 -16.67 61.38
CA TYR A 257 -7.16 -15.91 61.63
C TYR A 257 -8.39 -16.56 60.97
N ARG A 258 -8.24 -17.00 59.71
CA ARG A 258 -9.36 -17.53 58.92
C ARG A 258 -9.80 -18.94 59.34
N TYR A 259 -8.84 -19.78 59.72
CA TYR A 259 -9.13 -21.19 60.07
C TYR A 259 -9.30 -21.44 61.58
N VAL A 260 -8.79 -20.57 62.46
CA VAL A 260 -8.87 -20.79 63.92
C VAL A 260 -9.80 -19.79 64.61
N LEU A 261 -9.65 -18.48 64.37
CA LEU A 261 -10.48 -17.47 65.05
C LEU A 261 -11.92 -17.41 64.51
N THR A 262 -12.09 -17.61 63.21
CA THR A 262 -13.40 -17.52 62.55
C THR A 262 -14.40 -18.61 63.01
N PRO A 263 -14.03 -19.90 63.16
CA PRO A 263 -14.95 -20.91 63.69
C PRO A 263 -15.28 -20.71 65.18
N LEU A 264 -14.32 -20.26 66.00
CA LEU A 264 -14.55 -19.94 67.42
C LEU A 264 -15.52 -18.77 67.60
N GLY A 265 -15.40 -17.72 66.77
CA GLY A 265 -16.36 -16.62 66.76
C GLY A 265 -17.76 -17.05 66.32
N HIS A 266 -17.88 -18.01 65.40
CA HIS A 266 -19.17 -18.56 64.97
C HIS A 266 -19.81 -19.52 65.99
N ALA A 267 -19.02 -20.14 66.87
CA ALA A 267 -19.53 -20.95 67.98
C ALA A 267 -20.07 -20.07 69.12
N ALA A 268 -19.33 -19.02 69.49
CA ALA A 268 -19.74 -18.05 70.52
C ALA A 268 -21.00 -17.24 70.15
N VAL A 269 -21.18 -16.94 68.86
CA VAL A 269 -22.35 -16.21 68.36
C VAL A 269 -23.60 -17.09 68.28
N ARG A 270 -23.46 -18.42 68.15
CA ARG A 270 -24.63 -19.33 68.12
C ARG A 270 -25.26 -19.51 69.49
N THR A 271 -24.49 -19.50 70.57
CA THR A 271 -25.01 -19.56 71.94
C THR A 271 -25.66 -18.24 72.36
N ALA A 272 -25.13 -17.09 71.91
CA ALA A 272 -25.75 -15.77 72.14
C ALA A 272 -27.04 -15.52 71.34
N ARG A 273 -27.23 -16.22 70.20
CA ARG A 273 -28.42 -16.05 69.34
C ARG A 273 -29.64 -16.85 69.81
N ALA A 274 -29.48 -17.88 70.62
CA ALA A 274 -30.60 -18.67 71.14
C ALA A 274 -31.51 -17.86 72.09
N SER A 275 -30.96 -16.85 72.78
CA SER A 275 -31.68 -15.97 73.70
C SER A 275 -32.12 -14.64 73.06
N GLY A 276 -31.46 -14.17 72.01
CA GLY A 276 -31.77 -12.90 71.33
C GLY A 276 -32.87 -12.96 70.26
N THR A 277 -33.21 -14.15 69.74
CA THR A 277 -34.19 -14.30 68.65
C THR A 277 -35.61 -13.96 69.07
N ALA A 278 -36.02 -14.25 70.30
CA ALA A 278 -37.36 -13.89 70.79
C ALA A 278 -37.54 -12.37 70.97
N ALA A 279 -36.53 -11.68 71.51
CA ALA A 279 -36.54 -10.23 71.70
C ALA A 279 -36.42 -9.46 70.36
N VAL A 280 -35.58 -9.95 69.45
CA VAL A 280 -35.44 -9.36 68.10
C VAL A 280 -36.67 -9.64 67.24
N TRP A 281 -37.36 -10.78 67.40
CA TRP A 281 -38.60 -11.05 66.69
C TRP A 281 -39.72 -10.10 67.12
N LEU A 282 -39.89 -9.87 68.43
CA LEU A 282 -40.85 -8.88 68.96
C LEU A 282 -40.53 -7.45 68.52
N GLY A 283 -39.26 -7.01 68.62
CA GLY A 283 -38.86 -5.69 68.12
C GLY A 283 -39.02 -5.55 66.60
N ARG A 284 -38.80 -6.63 65.84
CA ARG A 284 -38.92 -6.63 64.38
C ARG A 284 -40.37 -6.57 63.93
N VAL A 285 -41.27 -7.32 64.56
CA VAL A 285 -42.71 -7.30 64.22
C VAL A 285 -43.36 -6.00 64.68
N LEU A 286 -43.02 -5.50 65.87
CA LEU A 286 -43.69 -4.33 66.47
C LEU A 286 -43.18 -2.98 65.94
N PHE A 287 -41.88 -2.85 65.62
CA PHE A 287 -41.29 -1.58 65.15
C PHE A 287 -40.78 -1.65 63.72
N VAL A 288 -40.05 -2.70 63.35
CA VAL A 288 -39.38 -2.75 62.04
C VAL A 288 -40.37 -2.99 60.92
N VAL A 289 -41.39 -3.84 61.09
CA VAL A 289 -42.40 -4.09 60.05
C VAL A 289 -43.22 -2.82 59.75
N PRO A 290 -43.75 -2.06 60.74
CA PRO A 290 -44.41 -0.78 60.47
C PRO A 290 -43.49 0.26 59.83
N VAL A 291 -42.25 0.40 60.31
CA VAL A 291 -41.29 1.37 59.75
C VAL A 291 -40.88 0.99 58.32
N VAL A 292 -40.68 -0.30 58.05
CA VAL A 292 -40.37 -0.80 56.69
C VAL A 292 -41.59 -0.69 55.78
N ALA A 293 -42.81 -0.91 56.29
CA ALA A 293 -44.04 -0.67 55.54
C ALA A 293 -44.20 0.82 55.21
N PHE A 294 -44.01 1.72 56.17
CA PHE A 294 -44.01 3.16 55.95
C PHE A 294 -42.93 3.57 54.93
N HIS A 295 -41.72 3.00 55.05
CA HIS A 295 -40.67 3.24 54.07
C HIS A 295 -41.05 2.74 52.66
N ARG A 296 -41.62 1.53 52.53
CA ARG A 296 -41.96 0.93 51.24
C ARG A 296 -43.19 1.55 50.58
N TYR A 297 -44.23 1.86 51.36
CA TYR A 297 -45.50 2.36 50.84
C TYR A 297 -45.60 3.88 50.80
N VAL A 298 -44.80 4.62 51.59
CA VAL A 298 -44.85 6.09 51.62
C VAL A 298 -43.54 6.71 51.12
N LEU A 299 -42.40 6.39 51.75
CA LEU A 299 -41.12 7.03 51.39
C LEU A 299 -40.56 6.59 50.03
N THR A 300 -40.78 5.33 49.63
CA THR A 300 -40.30 4.82 48.35
C THR A 300 -41.06 5.40 47.15
N PRO A 301 -42.41 5.49 47.15
CA PRO A 301 -43.10 6.21 46.09
C PRO A 301 -42.82 7.71 46.12
N LEU A 302 -42.72 8.35 47.29
CA LEU A 302 -42.31 9.76 47.37
C LEU A 302 -40.89 9.98 46.83
N GLY A 303 -39.94 9.12 47.19
CA GLY A 303 -38.55 9.17 46.72
C GLY A 303 -38.43 8.90 45.22
N ARG A 304 -39.24 7.97 44.68
CA ARG A 304 -39.32 7.76 43.22
C ARG A 304 -39.96 8.93 42.51
N ALA A 305 -41.03 9.50 43.06
CA ALA A 305 -41.70 10.68 42.50
C ALA A 305 -40.74 11.87 42.49
N ALA A 306 -40.07 12.17 43.60
CA ALA A 306 -39.05 13.22 43.69
C ALA A 306 -37.87 12.97 42.74
N ALA A 307 -37.37 11.73 42.66
CA ALA A 307 -36.31 11.39 41.72
C ALA A 307 -36.76 11.48 40.25
N TRP A 308 -38.04 11.25 39.97
CA TRP A 308 -38.62 11.44 38.64
C TRP A 308 -38.77 12.93 38.31
N SER A 309 -39.20 13.76 39.27
CA SER A 309 -39.28 15.22 39.12
C SER A 309 -37.90 15.83 38.87
N VAL A 310 -36.88 15.43 39.63
CA VAL A 310 -35.50 15.90 39.45
C VAL A 310 -34.92 15.44 38.11
N ARG A 311 -35.18 14.19 37.69
CA ARG A 311 -34.75 13.69 36.38
C ARG A 311 -35.49 14.39 35.23
N ALA A 312 -36.79 14.63 35.36
CA ALA A 312 -37.58 15.35 34.37
C ALA A 312 -37.07 16.79 34.20
N LEU A 313 -36.79 17.49 35.30
CA LEU A 313 -36.16 18.81 35.27
C LEU A 313 -34.76 18.78 34.68
N GLY A 314 -33.94 17.79 35.05
CA GLY A 314 -32.61 17.58 34.47
C GLY A 314 -32.68 17.36 32.96
N THR A 315 -33.59 16.51 32.48
CA THR A 315 -33.78 16.30 31.05
C THR A 315 -34.30 17.55 30.35
N ALA A 316 -35.28 18.26 30.93
CA ALA A 316 -35.80 19.49 30.35
C ALA A 316 -34.71 20.56 30.22
N LEU A 317 -33.79 20.62 31.19
CA LEU A 317 -32.63 21.52 31.15
C LEU A 317 -31.60 21.11 30.08
N THR A 318 -31.36 19.81 29.89
CA THR A 318 -30.45 19.34 28.82
C THR A 318 -31.04 19.58 27.44
N TRP A 319 -32.33 19.28 27.23
CA TRP A 319 -33.02 19.54 25.96
C TRP A 319 -33.03 21.04 25.61
N SER A 320 -33.25 21.91 26.60
CA SER A 320 -33.20 23.36 26.39
C SER A 320 -31.77 23.85 26.13
N ALA A 321 -30.76 23.33 26.84
CA ALA A 321 -29.36 23.65 26.55
C ALA A 321 -28.92 23.20 25.15
N GLU A 322 -29.37 22.04 24.68
CA GLU A 322 -29.12 21.54 23.32
C GLU A 322 -29.85 22.37 22.26
N ALA A 323 -31.11 22.77 22.50
CA ALA A 323 -31.86 23.66 21.62
C ALA A 323 -31.17 25.03 21.49
N VAL A 324 -30.68 25.59 22.60
CA VAL A 324 -29.91 26.84 22.59
C VAL A 324 -28.56 26.65 21.88
N GLY A 325 -27.85 25.56 22.17
CA GLY A 325 -26.56 25.26 21.52
C GLY A 325 -26.68 25.06 20.00
N THR A 326 -27.74 24.39 19.54
CA THR A 326 -28.02 24.21 18.12
C THR A 326 -28.44 25.51 17.45
N ALA A 327 -29.26 26.34 18.10
CA ALA A 327 -29.64 27.66 17.60
C ALA A 327 -28.42 28.60 17.50
N VAL A 328 -27.58 28.65 18.53
CA VAL A 328 -26.34 29.43 18.53
C VAL A 328 -25.36 28.91 17.48
N GLY A 329 -25.22 27.58 17.34
CA GLY A 329 -24.37 26.97 16.32
C GLY A 329 -24.84 27.28 14.89
N TRP A 330 -26.15 27.25 14.65
CA TRP A 330 -26.75 27.65 13.37
C TRP A 330 -26.51 29.13 13.08
N LEU A 331 -26.75 30.00 14.07
CA LEU A 331 -26.53 31.44 13.94
C LEU A 331 -25.06 31.74 13.65
N LEU A 332 -24.13 31.14 14.40
CA LEU A 332 -22.69 31.29 14.20
C LEU A 332 -22.25 30.81 12.82
N ARG A 333 -22.78 29.66 12.37
CA ARG A 333 -22.48 29.10 11.04
C ARG A 333 -22.94 30.03 9.93
N TYR A 334 -24.16 30.54 9.98
CA TYR A 334 -24.68 31.42 8.94
C TYR A 334 -24.11 32.83 9.01
N LEU A 335 -23.83 33.34 10.21
CA LEU A 335 -23.33 34.70 10.41
C LEU A 335 -21.82 34.84 10.16
N LEU A 336 -21.02 33.80 10.44
CA LEU A 336 -19.57 33.85 10.26
C LEU A 336 -19.08 32.92 9.16
N VAL A 337 -19.46 31.64 9.20
CA VAL A 337 -18.85 30.64 8.31
C VAL A 337 -19.31 30.83 6.87
N VAL A 338 -20.60 31.05 6.63
CA VAL A 338 -21.14 31.28 5.28
C VAL A 338 -20.52 32.53 4.62
N PRO A 339 -20.45 33.70 5.26
CA PRO A 339 -19.82 34.87 4.64
C PRO A 339 -18.31 34.72 4.48
N VAL A 340 -17.60 34.08 5.41
CA VAL A 340 -16.16 33.81 5.25
C VAL A 340 -15.90 32.84 4.09
N VAL A 341 -16.71 31.79 3.95
CA VAL A 341 -16.60 30.84 2.84
C VAL A 341 -16.98 31.51 1.51
N ALA A 342 -17.99 32.37 1.51
CA ALA A 342 -18.34 33.17 0.33
C ALA A 342 -17.19 34.10 -0.04
N LEU A 343 -16.61 34.83 0.92
CA LEU A 343 -15.45 35.68 0.71
C LEU A 343 -14.26 34.88 0.15
N TYR A 344 -14.01 33.68 0.68
CA TYR A 344 -12.97 32.80 0.15
C TYR A 344 -13.25 32.39 -1.30
N ARG A 345 -14.47 31.94 -1.62
CA ARG A 345 -14.81 31.43 -2.96
C ARG A 345 -14.94 32.52 -4.02
N TYR A 346 -15.47 33.69 -3.65
CA TYR A 346 -15.75 34.78 -4.57
C TYR A 346 -14.63 35.81 -4.66
N VAL A 347 -13.75 35.92 -3.65
CA VAL A 347 -12.66 36.92 -3.64
C VAL A 347 -11.29 36.26 -3.61
N LEU A 348 -10.98 35.43 -2.60
CA LEU A 348 -9.63 34.85 -2.49
C LEU A 348 -9.32 33.83 -3.59
N ALA A 349 -10.28 32.99 -3.96
CA ALA A 349 -10.08 31.98 -4.99
C ALA A 349 -9.81 32.57 -6.38
N PRO A 350 -10.56 33.58 -6.88
CA PRO A 350 -10.19 34.25 -8.13
C PRO A 350 -8.86 35.01 -8.01
N VAL A 351 -8.62 35.74 -6.93
CA VAL A 351 -7.36 36.46 -6.73
C VAL A 351 -6.16 35.49 -6.72
N GLY A 352 -6.28 34.35 -6.05
CA GLY A 352 -5.26 33.31 -6.04
C GLY A 352 -5.04 32.69 -7.42
N ARG A 353 -6.09 32.54 -8.23
CA ARG A 353 -5.96 32.07 -9.62
C ARG A 353 -5.22 33.08 -10.50
N GLU A 354 -5.51 34.37 -10.37
CA GLU A 354 -4.82 35.42 -11.13
C GLU A 354 -3.33 35.52 -10.72
N ILE A 355 -3.03 35.46 -9.42
CA ILE A 355 -1.65 35.44 -8.93
C ILE A 355 -0.90 34.20 -9.42
N ALA A 356 -1.53 33.03 -9.38
CA ALA A 356 -0.94 31.79 -9.88
C ALA A 356 -0.74 31.81 -11.40
N ALA A 357 -1.67 32.41 -12.15
CA ALA A 357 -1.54 32.59 -13.59
C ALA A 357 -0.41 33.55 -13.94
N ALA A 358 -0.27 34.67 -13.22
CA ALA A 358 0.82 35.63 -13.36
C ALA A 358 2.18 34.99 -13.06
N LEU A 359 2.29 34.25 -11.95
CA LEU A 359 3.50 33.48 -11.61
C LEU A 359 3.80 32.41 -12.66
N GLY A 360 2.78 31.71 -13.15
CA GLY A 360 2.93 30.71 -14.22
C GLY A 360 3.40 31.31 -15.55
N HIS A 361 3.00 32.55 -15.84
CA HIS A 361 3.50 33.29 -17.00
C HIS A 361 4.95 33.71 -16.81
N ALA A 362 5.29 34.27 -15.65
CA ALA A 362 6.66 34.63 -15.29
C ALA A 362 7.61 33.42 -15.34
N TRP A 363 7.15 32.26 -14.84
CA TRP A 363 7.92 31.02 -14.85
C TRP A 363 8.15 30.48 -16.27
N ARG A 364 7.15 30.61 -17.16
CA ARG A 364 7.32 30.27 -18.57
C ARG A 364 8.35 31.15 -19.26
N VAL A 365 8.32 32.46 -19.00
CA VAL A 365 9.30 33.42 -19.53
C VAL A 365 10.71 33.08 -19.01
N ALA A 366 10.85 32.80 -17.71
CA ALA A 366 12.11 32.34 -17.12
C ALA A 366 12.62 31.04 -17.75
N GLY A 367 11.71 30.11 -18.09
CA GLY A 367 12.01 28.87 -18.80
C GLY A 367 12.50 29.09 -20.24
N TYR A 368 11.93 30.05 -20.98
CA TYR A 368 12.42 30.42 -22.31
C TYR A 368 13.81 31.04 -22.26
N ILE A 369 14.06 31.93 -21.30
CA ILE A 369 15.37 32.56 -21.08
C ILE A 369 16.41 31.49 -20.69
N SER A 370 16.07 30.59 -19.75
CA SER A 370 16.98 29.51 -19.34
C SER A 370 17.32 28.55 -20.47
N ARG A 371 16.39 28.26 -21.39
CA ARG A 371 16.66 27.44 -22.59
C ARG A 371 17.46 28.19 -23.65
N ALA A 372 17.33 29.51 -23.75
CA ALA A 372 18.15 30.33 -24.62
C ALA A 372 19.60 30.37 -24.11
N VAL A 373 19.79 30.64 -22.82
CA VAL A 373 21.10 30.62 -22.14
C VAL A 373 21.72 29.22 -22.20
N GLY A 374 20.94 28.17 -21.93
CA GLY A 374 21.42 26.78 -22.01
C GLY A 374 21.82 26.36 -23.43
N ARG A 375 21.13 26.85 -24.47
CA ARG A 375 21.55 26.64 -25.87
C ARG A 375 22.83 27.41 -26.20
N GLY A 376 22.95 28.65 -25.74
CA GLY A 376 24.17 29.44 -25.87
C GLY A 376 25.37 28.77 -25.21
N LEU A 377 25.22 28.33 -23.97
CA LEU A 377 26.28 27.65 -23.21
C LEU A 377 26.64 26.30 -23.82
N LYS A 378 25.66 25.54 -24.30
CA LYS A 378 25.90 24.27 -25.00
C LYS A 378 26.60 24.47 -26.33
N TRP A 379 26.25 25.52 -27.07
CA TRP A 379 26.96 25.90 -28.29
C TRP A 379 28.40 26.28 -27.96
N LEU A 380 28.61 27.17 -26.97
CA LEU A 380 29.92 27.60 -26.53
C LEU A 380 30.80 26.42 -26.10
N ALA A 381 30.27 25.51 -25.28
CA ALA A 381 30.99 24.32 -24.82
C ALA A 381 31.34 23.36 -25.97
N ARG A 382 30.45 23.21 -26.96
CA ARG A 382 30.74 22.40 -28.15
C ARG A 382 31.81 23.03 -29.02
N THR A 383 31.76 24.34 -29.23
CA THR A 383 32.71 25.03 -30.11
C THR A 383 34.07 25.20 -29.46
N LEU A 384 34.15 25.51 -28.15
CA LEU A 384 35.44 25.67 -27.45
C LEU A 384 36.13 24.34 -27.12
N ILE A 385 35.37 23.31 -26.75
CA ILE A 385 35.93 22.06 -26.21
C ILE A 385 35.58 20.88 -27.12
N GLY A 386 34.32 20.77 -27.52
CA GLY A 386 33.81 19.59 -28.23
C GLY A 386 34.39 19.39 -29.63
N ASP A 387 34.45 20.44 -30.44
CA ASP A 387 34.91 20.41 -31.83
C ASP A 387 36.44 20.23 -31.94
N PRO A 388 37.30 20.92 -31.16
CA PRO A 388 38.73 20.62 -31.16
C PRO A 388 39.02 19.22 -30.59
N ALA A 389 38.33 18.77 -29.53
CA ALA A 389 38.51 17.42 -29.01
C ALA A 389 38.08 16.34 -30.02
N ARG A 390 37.00 16.57 -30.78
CA ARG A 390 36.57 15.64 -31.84
C ARG A 390 37.57 15.60 -32.99
N TRP A 391 38.14 16.75 -33.36
CA TRP A 391 39.20 16.81 -34.36
C TRP A 391 40.43 16.02 -33.90
N VAL A 392 40.90 16.22 -32.66
CA VAL A 392 42.03 15.45 -32.11
C VAL A 392 41.73 13.95 -32.05
N TRP A 393 40.52 13.57 -31.63
CA TRP A 393 40.09 12.18 -31.60
C TRP A 393 40.14 11.52 -32.98
N HIS A 394 39.58 12.17 -34.00
CA HIS A 394 39.53 11.62 -35.35
C HIS A 394 40.85 11.71 -36.11
N THR A 395 41.66 12.75 -35.88
CA THR A 395 42.91 12.98 -36.61
C THR A 395 44.09 12.23 -35.98
N VAL A 396 44.09 12.02 -34.65
CA VAL A 396 45.27 11.47 -33.94
C VAL A 396 44.96 10.10 -33.34
N VAL A 397 43.83 9.96 -32.64
CA VAL A 397 43.57 8.74 -31.85
C VAL A 397 43.05 7.60 -32.70
N VAL A 398 42.13 7.88 -33.64
CA VAL A 398 41.56 6.85 -34.52
C VAL A 398 42.63 6.21 -35.43
N PRO A 399 43.51 6.96 -36.12
CA PRO A 399 44.55 6.37 -36.97
C PRO A 399 45.58 5.57 -36.17
N ALA A 400 45.95 6.04 -34.98
CA ALA A 400 46.85 5.31 -34.09
C ALA A 400 46.22 4.01 -33.58
N ALA A 401 44.94 4.03 -33.22
CA ALA A 401 44.22 2.84 -32.79
C ALA A 401 44.05 1.81 -33.93
N ASP A 402 43.81 2.28 -35.15
CA ASP A 402 43.69 1.39 -36.32
C ASP A 402 45.03 0.80 -36.75
N ALA A 403 46.14 1.54 -36.60
CA ALA A 403 47.49 1.03 -36.81
C ALA A 403 47.84 -0.08 -35.80
N VAL A 404 47.55 0.13 -34.51
CA VAL A 404 47.76 -0.89 -33.47
C VAL A 404 46.92 -2.13 -33.71
N ARG A 405 45.65 -1.95 -34.12
CA ARG A 405 44.77 -3.09 -34.47
C ARG A 405 45.22 -3.80 -35.74
N ALA A 406 45.82 -3.11 -36.71
CA ALA A 406 46.38 -3.72 -37.91
C ALA A 406 47.58 -4.62 -37.58
N VAL A 407 48.49 -4.14 -36.73
CA VAL A 407 49.63 -4.93 -36.24
C VAL A 407 49.16 -6.16 -35.46
N GLY A 408 48.20 -6.01 -34.55
CA GLY A 408 47.65 -7.13 -33.79
C GLY A 408 46.95 -8.18 -34.66
N ARG A 409 46.29 -7.76 -35.75
CA ARG A 409 45.67 -8.70 -36.71
C ARG A 409 46.69 -9.44 -37.56
N TRP A 410 47.79 -8.79 -37.93
CA TRP A 410 48.88 -9.40 -38.70
C TRP A 410 49.61 -10.47 -37.88
N THR A 411 50.01 -10.16 -36.64
CA THR A 411 50.67 -11.12 -35.74
C THR A 411 49.82 -12.37 -35.48
N ARG A 412 48.49 -12.20 -35.40
CA ARG A 412 47.55 -13.31 -35.18
C ARG A 412 47.42 -14.23 -36.39
N ARG A 413 47.58 -13.71 -37.61
CA ARG A 413 47.41 -14.46 -38.87
C ARG A 413 48.69 -15.18 -39.27
N GLU A 414 49.82 -14.49 -39.23
CA GLU A 414 51.10 -15.08 -39.68
C GLU A 414 51.72 -16.01 -38.63
N VAL A 415 51.61 -15.69 -37.33
CA VAL A 415 52.37 -16.41 -36.28
C VAL A 415 51.53 -17.44 -35.53
N LEU A 416 50.29 -17.09 -35.16
CA LEU A 416 49.46 -17.93 -34.28
C LEU A 416 48.56 -18.92 -35.03
N ALA A 417 48.19 -18.61 -36.28
CA ALA A 417 47.36 -19.50 -37.11
C ALA A 417 48.03 -20.83 -37.53
N PRO A 418 49.34 -20.90 -37.86
CA PRO A 418 49.98 -22.19 -38.17
C PRO A 418 50.10 -23.09 -36.93
N VAL A 419 50.39 -22.52 -35.75
CA VAL A 419 50.49 -23.26 -34.48
C VAL A 419 49.12 -23.81 -34.05
N GLY A 420 48.05 -23.02 -34.22
CA GLY A 420 46.69 -23.47 -33.90
C GLY A 420 46.18 -24.63 -34.76
N ARG A 421 46.65 -24.74 -36.02
CA ARG A 421 46.28 -25.85 -36.92
C ARG A 421 46.96 -27.16 -36.53
N ALA A 422 48.25 -27.13 -36.19
CA ALA A 422 48.98 -28.31 -35.71
C ALA A 422 48.42 -28.88 -34.39
N VAL A 423 47.95 -28.01 -33.49
CA VAL A 423 47.30 -28.43 -32.22
C VAL A 423 45.88 -28.97 -32.44
N GLY A 424 45.16 -28.45 -33.44
CA GLY A 424 43.82 -28.89 -33.81
C GLY A 424 43.80 -30.34 -34.32
N GLU A 425 44.76 -30.70 -35.17
CA GLU A 425 44.89 -32.05 -35.73
C GLU A 425 45.24 -33.09 -34.66
N ALA A 426 46.18 -32.79 -33.77
CA ALA A 426 46.55 -33.66 -32.65
C ALA A 426 45.38 -33.93 -31.69
N ARG A 427 44.52 -32.92 -31.48
CA ARG A 427 43.34 -33.05 -30.62
C ARG A 427 42.26 -33.94 -31.22
N GLN A 428 42.07 -33.91 -32.54
CA GLN A 428 41.07 -34.76 -33.21
C GLN A 428 41.47 -36.24 -33.11
N ILE A 429 42.74 -36.57 -33.32
CA ILE A 429 43.27 -37.94 -33.20
C ILE A 429 43.03 -38.51 -31.79
N VAL A 430 43.25 -37.70 -30.76
CA VAL A 430 43.01 -38.09 -29.35
C VAL A 430 41.51 -38.25 -29.05
N GLN A 431 40.65 -37.40 -29.63
CA GLN A 431 39.21 -37.50 -29.41
C GLN A 431 38.59 -38.73 -30.08
N ASP A 432 39.07 -39.13 -31.26
CA ASP A 432 38.61 -40.34 -31.93
C ASP A 432 39.07 -41.60 -31.19
N ALA A 433 40.31 -41.65 -30.70
CA ALA A 433 40.79 -42.74 -29.85
C ALA A 433 39.95 -42.88 -28.56
N LEU A 434 39.61 -41.77 -27.91
CA LEU A 434 38.77 -41.78 -26.71
C LEU A 434 37.32 -42.19 -26.98
N ARG A 435 36.78 -41.90 -28.17
CA ARG A 435 35.44 -42.38 -28.57
C ARG A 435 35.44 -43.90 -28.74
N THR A 436 36.45 -44.46 -29.40
CA THR A 436 36.58 -45.91 -29.57
C THR A 436 36.67 -46.63 -28.22
N VAL A 437 37.45 -46.10 -27.28
CA VAL A 437 37.57 -46.66 -25.91
C VAL A 437 36.26 -46.54 -25.13
N ARG A 438 35.50 -45.45 -25.30
CA ARG A 438 34.22 -45.29 -24.60
C ARG A 438 33.14 -46.24 -25.11
N VAL A 439 33.16 -46.59 -26.39
CA VAL A 439 32.22 -47.56 -26.96
C VAL A 439 32.54 -48.95 -26.43
N THR A 440 33.81 -49.37 -26.45
CA THR A 440 34.21 -50.70 -25.94
C THR A 440 33.94 -50.87 -24.43
N VAL A 441 34.13 -49.82 -23.62
CA VAL A 441 33.79 -49.86 -22.18
C VAL A 441 32.28 -49.95 -21.96
N ARG A 442 31.47 -49.28 -22.79
CA ARG A 442 30.00 -49.34 -22.67
C ARG A 442 29.46 -50.70 -23.08
N GLU A 443 30.01 -51.32 -24.11
CA GLU A 443 29.66 -52.68 -24.54
C GLU A 443 30.08 -53.71 -23.49
N ALA A 444 31.32 -53.65 -23.00
CA ALA A 444 31.80 -54.55 -21.94
C ALA A 444 30.95 -54.43 -20.65
N ARG A 445 30.52 -53.21 -20.30
CA ARG A 445 29.63 -52.98 -19.15
C ARG A 445 28.22 -53.50 -19.40
N ALA A 446 27.71 -53.37 -20.62
CA ALA A 446 26.39 -53.88 -20.99
C ALA A 446 26.36 -55.41 -20.96
N ASP A 447 27.42 -56.07 -21.43
CA ASP A 447 27.53 -57.53 -21.42
C ASP A 447 27.77 -58.08 -20.01
N ALA A 448 28.61 -57.43 -19.20
CA ALA A 448 28.74 -57.78 -17.78
C ALA A 448 27.40 -57.64 -17.03
N ARG A 449 26.61 -56.59 -17.35
CA ARG A 449 25.28 -56.41 -16.75
C ARG A 449 24.28 -57.46 -17.22
N ARG A 450 24.34 -57.90 -18.49
CA ARG A 450 23.50 -59.00 -19.01
C ARG A 450 23.84 -60.33 -18.33
N MET A 451 25.12 -60.60 -18.08
CA MET A 451 25.57 -61.81 -17.39
C MET A 451 25.18 -61.82 -15.91
N LEU A 452 25.25 -60.67 -15.22
CA LEU A 452 24.94 -60.59 -13.77
C LEU A 452 23.44 -60.50 -13.45
N PHE A 453 22.63 -59.86 -14.30
CA PHE A 453 21.22 -59.58 -13.99
C PHE A 453 20.22 -60.32 -14.90
N GLY A 454 20.71 -61.17 -15.79
CA GLY A 454 19.89 -61.85 -16.79
C GLY A 454 19.40 -60.90 -17.89
N ALA A 455 19.04 -61.47 -19.04
CA ALA A 455 18.51 -60.69 -20.16
C ALA A 455 17.18 -60.02 -19.76
N PRO A 456 17.02 -58.70 -19.95
CA PRO A 456 15.73 -58.05 -19.71
C PRO A 456 14.67 -58.67 -20.61
N LYS A 457 13.52 -59.04 -20.03
CA LYS A 457 12.35 -59.52 -20.78
C LYS A 457 12.02 -58.51 -21.88
N SER A 458 12.08 -58.96 -23.13
CA SER A 458 11.67 -58.20 -24.31
C SER A 458 10.27 -57.63 -24.09
N ALA A 459 10.17 -56.30 -24.04
CA ALA A 459 8.88 -55.64 -24.14
C ALA A 459 8.23 -56.01 -25.50
N PRO A 460 6.89 -56.11 -25.58
CA PRO A 460 6.21 -56.53 -26.80
C PRO A 460 6.61 -55.62 -27.98
N ARG A 461 7.02 -56.24 -29.08
CA ARG A 461 7.29 -55.54 -30.35
C ARG A 461 5.98 -54.88 -30.80
N LEU A 462 5.89 -53.56 -30.68
CA LEU A 462 4.93 -52.79 -31.47
C LEU A 462 5.34 -52.94 -32.95
N PRO A 463 4.39 -53.19 -33.86
CA PRO A 463 4.71 -53.44 -35.26
C PRO A 463 5.45 -52.23 -35.86
N GLU A 464 6.53 -52.53 -36.58
CA GLU A 464 7.24 -51.62 -37.48
C GLU A 464 6.24 -50.84 -38.33
N GLN A 465 5.99 -49.58 -37.97
CA GLN A 465 5.49 -48.61 -38.93
C GLN A 465 6.69 -48.06 -39.67
N SER A 466 6.92 -48.71 -40.81
CA SER A 466 7.72 -48.26 -41.94
C SER A 466 7.69 -46.75 -42.12
N ALA A 467 8.86 -46.20 -42.39
CA ALA A 467 9.11 -44.83 -42.80
C ALA A 467 8.01 -44.29 -43.73
N ALA A 468 7.21 -43.36 -43.22
CA ALA A 468 6.40 -42.48 -44.05
C ALA A 468 7.27 -41.28 -44.51
N PRO A 469 7.21 -40.85 -45.78
CA PRO A 469 8.03 -39.75 -46.27
C PRO A 469 7.65 -38.44 -45.57
N VAL A 470 8.65 -37.67 -45.15
CA VAL A 470 8.48 -36.32 -44.59
C VAL A 470 7.86 -35.42 -45.67
N PRO A 471 6.71 -34.76 -45.43
CA PRO A 471 6.13 -33.83 -46.39
C PRO A 471 6.84 -32.47 -46.36
N ASP A 472 7.14 -31.97 -47.57
CA ASP A 472 7.77 -30.68 -47.88
C ASP A 472 7.12 -29.48 -47.16
N LEU A 473 7.78 -28.97 -46.14
CA LEU A 473 7.45 -27.69 -45.48
C LEU A 473 8.14 -26.50 -46.18
N VAL A 474 7.93 -26.34 -47.49
CA VAL A 474 8.47 -25.19 -48.26
C VAL A 474 7.38 -24.25 -48.83
N LYS A 475 6.09 -24.48 -48.59
CA LYS A 475 5.04 -23.53 -49.02
C LYS A 475 4.18 -23.04 -47.86
N ARG A 476 4.62 -21.98 -47.19
CA ARG A 476 3.77 -20.96 -46.54
C ARG A 476 4.63 -19.79 -46.03
N ALA A 477 4.83 -18.79 -46.89
CA ALA A 477 5.15 -17.44 -46.46
C ALA A 477 3.90 -16.56 -46.69
N PRO A 478 3.37 -15.85 -45.68
CA PRO A 478 2.31 -14.88 -45.89
C PRO A 478 2.90 -13.55 -46.41
N GLU A 479 2.41 -13.12 -47.57
CA GLU A 479 2.71 -11.82 -48.16
C GLU A 479 2.22 -10.68 -47.24
N PHE A 480 3.16 -9.97 -46.61
CA PHE A 480 2.89 -8.68 -45.98
C PHE A 480 3.25 -7.54 -46.93
N GLY A 481 2.22 -6.80 -47.31
CA GLY A 481 2.22 -5.82 -48.39
C GLY A 481 3.13 -4.61 -48.20
N LYS A 482 3.73 -4.20 -49.31
CA LYS A 482 4.33 -2.88 -49.51
C LYS A 482 3.21 -1.87 -49.79
N ARG A 483 2.88 -1.03 -48.80
CA ARG A 483 2.18 0.24 -49.06
C ARG A 483 3.20 1.28 -49.48
N VAL A 484 3.08 1.74 -50.73
CA VAL A 484 3.75 2.90 -51.30
C VAL A 484 2.99 4.17 -50.86
N PRO A 485 3.67 5.26 -50.44
CA PRO A 485 3.03 6.55 -50.21
C PRO A 485 2.79 7.29 -51.55
N PRO A 486 1.66 8.00 -51.74
CA PRO A 486 1.44 8.79 -52.94
C PRO A 486 2.23 10.11 -52.86
N GLY A 487 3.06 10.34 -53.87
CA GLY A 487 3.62 11.63 -54.20
C GLY A 487 2.73 12.39 -55.17
N HIS A 488 2.68 13.70 -54.98
CA HIS A 488 2.17 14.73 -55.88
C HIS A 488 2.56 14.49 -57.36
N ARG A 489 1.58 14.51 -58.27
CA ARG A 489 1.19 15.69 -59.05
C ARG A 489 -0.18 15.46 -59.69
#